data_AF-A0A949DLJ2-F1
#
_entry.id   AF-A0A949DLJ2-F1
#
_cell.length_a   1.000
_cell.length_b   1.000
_cell.length_c   1.000
_cell.angle_alpha   90.00
_cell.angle_beta   90.00
_cell.angle_gamma   90.00
#
_symmetry.space_group_name_H-M   'P 1'
#
loop_
_entity.id
_entity.type
_entity.pdbx_description
1 polymer ?
#
loop_
_entity_poly.entity_id
_entity_poly.type
_entity_poly.pdbx_seq_one_letter_code
_entity_poly.pdbx_strand_id
1 'polypeptide(L)'
;MIKHCNGRRLIKALSASNDWLSSKMEVVNNLNVFPVPDGDTGFNMSLTLKAAVETAKELKDRDLSSIAKGAGESSIMASRGCSGVILSQFLVGLAKGLEGKRRVEALGLAQALFKGAENAYQGVREPIEGTILTVAQESAKKALEIAREERDIAQVLREAHKKAQEVLEKTPEMLPVLKDAGVVDAGGAGFVYILEGALRLIEGKPLEEVSKIEVTVAKTVNAWRSILVGIRGGELRDIKEVETIASKTIQAAKKRLSCLPLQKFKSATGTRRVVGTWEKVLGIIQKRELSNIKAIRNTARKAVA
;
A
#
# COMPACT_ATOMS: atom_id res chain seq x y z
N MET A 1 26.54 4.85 -8.57
CA MET A 1 26.96 4.20 -7.32
C MET A 1 26.54 5.02 -6.11
N ILE A 2 25.71 4.45 -5.24
CA ILE A 2 25.27 5.05 -3.96
C ILE A 2 26.01 4.36 -2.81
N LYS A 3 27.02 5.04 -2.27
CA LYS A 3 27.92 4.47 -1.24
C LYS A 3 27.34 4.37 0.17
N HIS A 4 26.35 5.20 0.51
CA HIS A 4 25.79 5.24 1.87
C HIS A 4 24.34 5.75 1.91
N CYS A 5 23.61 5.40 2.96
CA CYS A 5 22.33 5.97 3.33
C CYS A 5 22.50 6.83 4.60
N ASN A 6 21.93 8.03 4.62
CA ASN A 6 21.85 8.91 5.79
C ASN A 6 20.40 9.37 5.98
N GLY A 7 20.08 10.09 7.05
CA GLY A 7 18.69 10.48 7.34
C GLY A 7 17.99 11.20 6.18
N ARG A 8 18.69 12.08 5.45
CA ARG A 8 18.13 12.75 4.26
C ARG A 8 17.79 11.75 3.13
N ARG A 9 18.66 10.78 2.86
CA ARG A 9 18.40 9.74 1.85
C ARG A 9 17.27 8.82 2.30
N LEU A 10 17.19 8.47 3.59
CA LEU A 10 16.10 7.68 4.14
C LEU A 10 14.74 8.39 3.99
N ILE A 11 14.64 9.68 4.32
CA ILE A 11 13.41 10.47 4.12
C ILE A 11 12.97 10.44 2.66
N LYS A 12 13.90 10.64 1.72
CA LYS A 12 13.59 10.61 0.29
C LYS A 12 13.13 9.22 -0.16
N ALA A 13 13.82 8.17 0.27
CA ALA A 13 13.45 6.79 -0.04
C ALA A 13 12.05 6.46 0.51
N LEU A 14 11.77 6.73 1.79
CA LEU A 14 10.45 6.52 2.39
C LEU A 14 9.35 7.32 1.68
N SER A 15 9.64 8.56 1.28
CA SER A 15 8.69 9.39 0.52
C SER A 15 8.38 8.75 -0.84
N ALA A 16 9.40 8.32 -1.57
CA ALA A 16 9.22 7.68 -2.87
C ALA A 16 8.48 6.33 -2.76
N SER A 17 8.81 5.53 -1.74
CA SER A 17 8.06 4.31 -1.40
C SER A 17 6.59 4.59 -1.10
N ASN A 18 6.31 5.64 -0.32
CA ASN A 18 4.94 6.04 -0.01
C ASN A 18 4.17 6.47 -1.25
N ASP A 19 4.78 7.30 -2.09
CA ASP A 19 4.14 7.82 -3.30
C ASP A 19 3.83 6.68 -4.27
N TRP A 20 4.78 5.76 -4.47
CA TRP A 20 4.58 4.59 -5.32
C TRP A 20 3.53 3.62 -4.76
N LEU A 21 3.61 3.27 -3.47
CA LEU A 21 2.59 2.42 -2.84
C LEU A 21 1.20 3.05 -2.93
N SER A 22 1.11 4.37 -2.72
CA SER A 22 -0.15 5.10 -2.87
C SER A 22 -0.71 5.02 -4.29
N SER A 23 0.16 4.99 -5.30
CA SER A 23 -0.23 4.79 -6.72
C SER A 23 -0.75 3.39 -7.02
N LYS A 24 -0.28 2.40 -6.27
CA LYS A 24 -0.67 1.00 -6.41
C LYS A 24 -1.69 0.55 -5.35
N MET A 25 -2.21 1.48 -4.55
CA MET A 25 -3.15 1.21 -3.47
C MET A 25 -4.32 0.33 -3.92
N GLU A 26 -4.95 0.68 -5.05
CA GLU A 26 -6.08 -0.09 -5.58
C GLU A 26 -5.68 -1.46 -6.13
N VAL A 27 -4.47 -1.58 -6.69
CA VAL A 27 -3.94 -2.88 -7.11
C VAL A 27 -3.81 -3.79 -5.89
N VAL A 28 -3.19 -3.29 -4.82
CA VAL A 28 -3.03 -4.02 -3.55
C VAL A 28 -4.37 -4.35 -2.91
N ASN A 29 -5.33 -3.41 -2.90
CA ASN A 29 -6.69 -3.65 -2.38
C ASN A 29 -7.41 -4.76 -3.14
N ASN A 30 -7.26 -4.83 -4.47
CA ASN A 30 -7.92 -5.87 -5.28
C ASN A 30 -7.29 -7.27 -5.11
N LEU A 31 -6.07 -7.36 -4.58
CA LEU A 31 -5.44 -8.64 -4.23
C LEU A 31 -5.85 -9.15 -2.84
N ASN A 32 -6.52 -8.32 -2.03
CA ASN A 32 -6.82 -8.65 -0.64
C ASN A 32 -7.93 -9.70 -0.54
N VAL A 33 -7.52 -10.96 -0.49
CA VAL A 33 -8.40 -12.12 -0.28
C VAL A 33 -8.10 -12.86 1.03
N PHE A 34 -7.02 -12.48 1.73
CA PHE A 34 -6.51 -13.13 2.93
C PHE A 34 -5.93 -12.11 3.93
N PRO A 35 -6.15 -12.29 5.25
CA PRO A 35 -7.03 -13.28 5.88
C PRO A 35 -8.51 -12.95 5.73
N VAL A 36 -8.84 -11.67 5.49
CA VAL A 36 -10.20 -11.18 5.34
C VAL A 36 -10.30 -10.40 4.02
N PRO A 37 -11.23 -10.75 3.10
CA PRO A 37 -11.36 -10.10 1.80
C PRO A 37 -12.12 -8.77 1.86
N ASP A 38 -11.65 -7.83 2.69
CA ASP A 38 -12.29 -6.52 2.91
C ASP A 38 -11.78 -5.41 1.96
N GLY A 39 -10.76 -5.71 1.14
CA GLY A 39 -10.24 -4.80 0.13
C GLY A 39 -9.54 -3.57 0.69
N ASP A 40 -8.99 -3.63 1.91
CA ASP A 40 -8.41 -2.45 2.56
C ASP A 40 -6.86 -2.47 2.71
N THR A 41 -6.19 -3.57 2.36
CA THR A 41 -4.77 -3.78 2.63
C THR A 41 -3.87 -2.66 2.09
N GLY A 42 -4.09 -2.22 0.85
CA GLY A 42 -3.32 -1.12 0.25
C GLY A 42 -3.55 0.20 0.96
N PHE A 43 -4.78 0.46 1.38
CA PHE A 43 -5.12 1.65 2.17
C PHE A 43 -4.45 1.65 3.54
N ASN A 44 -4.51 0.52 4.25
CA ASN A 44 -3.90 0.33 5.57
C ASN A 44 -2.38 0.50 5.52
N MET A 45 -1.71 -0.11 4.53
CA MET A 45 -0.27 0.05 4.36
C MET A 45 0.12 1.47 3.96
N SER A 46 -0.64 2.11 3.05
CA SER A 46 -0.38 3.50 2.62
C SER A 46 -0.51 4.50 3.77
N LEU A 47 -1.55 4.39 4.61
CA LEU A 47 -1.69 5.26 5.79
C LEU A 47 -0.54 5.08 6.79
N THR A 48 -0.15 3.83 7.03
CA THR A 48 0.94 3.48 7.95
C THR A 48 2.27 4.11 7.48
N LEU A 49 2.61 3.92 6.20
CA LEU A 49 3.83 4.45 5.63
C LEU A 49 3.80 5.98 5.51
N LYS A 50 2.64 6.56 5.21
CA LYS A 50 2.46 8.01 5.16
C LYS A 50 2.77 8.68 6.50
N ALA A 51 2.28 8.12 7.61
CA ALA A 51 2.58 8.65 8.94
C ALA A 51 4.09 8.61 9.25
N ALA A 52 4.76 7.51 8.88
CA ALA A 52 6.21 7.40 8.99
C ALA A 52 6.95 8.50 8.22
N VAL A 53 6.51 8.78 6.98
CA VAL A 53 7.08 9.83 6.11
C VAL A 53 6.84 11.23 6.68
N GLU A 54 5.63 11.52 7.15
CA GLU A 54 5.28 12.84 7.71
C GLU A 54 6.14 13.16 8.93
N THR A 55 6.24 12.23 9.89
CA THR A 55 7.12 12.39 11.05
C THR A 55 8.59 12.54 10.67
N ALA A 56 9.09 11.71 9.75
CA ALA A 56 10.47 11.80 9.27
C ALA A 56 10.79 13.17 8.62
N LYS A 57 9.82 13.80 7.95
CA LYS A 57 9.99 15.12 7.34
C LYS A 57 10.05 16.23 8.38
N GLU A 58 9.26 16.14 9.45
CA GLU A 58 9.14 17.15 10.51
C GLU A 58 10.33 17.20 11.48
N LEU A 59 11.03 16.07 11.65
CA LEU A 59 12.21 16.02 12.51
C LEU A 59 13.31 16.98 12.03
N LYS A 60 13.71 17.89 12.93
CA LYS A 60 14.77 18.89 12.69
C LYS A 60 16.14 18.23 12.61
N ASP A 61 16.39 17.25 13.50
CA ASP A 61 17.56 16.41 13.43
C ASP A 61 17.46 15.47 12.22
N ARG A 62 18.48 15.51 11.36
CA ARG A 62 18.57 14.70 10.13
C ARG A 62 19.53 13.52 10.29
N ASP A 63 19.90 13.20 11.51
CA ASP A 63 20.55 11.94 11.88
C ASP A 63 19.72 10.72 11.43
N LEU A 64 20.40 9.67 10.96
CA LEU A 64 19.72 8.50 10.42
C LEU A 64 18.98 7.72 11.52
N SER A 65 19.55 7.58 12.71
CA SER A 65 18.92 6.90 13.85
C SER A 65 17.67 7.63 14.31
N SER A 66 17.74 8.95 14.52
CA SER A 66 16.59 9.79 14.91
C SER A 66 15.45 9.72 13.89
N ILE A 67 15.77 9.82 12.59
CA ILE A 67 14.78 9.73 11.52
C ILE A 67 14.12 8.35 11.47
N ALA A 68 14.92 7.27 11.53
CA ALA A 68 14.39 5.92 11.46
C ALA A 68 13.51 5.60 12.67
N LYS A 69 13.94 6.01 13.88
CA LYS A 69 13.18 5.84 15.12
C LYS A 69 11.82 6.55 15.06
N GLY A 70 11.82 7.84 14.72
CA GLY A 70 10.56 8.60 14.63
C GLY A 70 9.61 8.04 13.57
N ALA A 71 10.14 7.60 12.42
CA ALA A 71 9.34 6.93 11.38
C ALA A 71 8.73 5.60 11.87
N GLY A 72 9.50 4.80 12.60
CA GLY A 72 9.02 3.54 13.19
C GLY A 72 7.93 3.77 14.24
N GLU A 73 8.16 4.67 15.20
CA GLU A 73 7.21 4.97 16.27
C GLU A 73 5.88 5.54 15.74
N SER A 74 5.92 6.47 14.80
CA SER A 74 4.69 7.04 14.24
C SER A 74 3.92 6.05 13.38
N SER A 75 4.63 5.13 12.71
CA SER A 75 3.99 4.06 11.95
C SER A 75 3.16 3.14 12.85
N ILE A 76 3.61 2.85 14.08
CA ILE A 76 2.81 2.07 15.05
C ILE A 76 1.53 2.82 15.40
N MET A 77 1.65 4.09 15.78
CA MET A 77 0.51 4.92 16.23
C MET A 77 -0.56 5.08 15.15
N ALA A 78 -0.16 5.09 13.88
CA ALA A 78 -1.05 5.24 12.73
C ALA A 78 -1.49 3.91 12.11
N SER A 79 -0.92 2.78 12.52
CA SER A 79 -1.18 1.49 11.91
C SER A 79 -2.66 1.08 12.02
N ARG A 80 -3.18 0.49 10.94
CA ARG A 80 -4.55 -0.02 10.86
C ARG A 80 -4.55 -1.37 10.17
N GLY A 81 -5.43 -2.26 10.63
CA GLY A 81 -5.52 -3.63 10.14
C GLY A 81 -4.24 -4.44 10.37
N CYS A 82 -4.27 -5.71 9.99
CA CYS A 82 -3.12 -6.59 10.14
C CYS A 82 -1.93 -6.14 9.28
N SER A 83 -2.18 -5.72 8.04
CA SER A 83 -1.13 -5.30 7.09
C SER A 83 -0.40 -4.03 7.51
N GLY A 84 -1.12 -3.04 8.07
CA GLY A 84 -0.52 -1.85 8.64
C GLY A 84 0.30 -2.15 9.90
N VAL A 85 -0.20 -3.02 10.78
CA VAL A 85 0.54 -3.44 11.98
C VAL A 85 1.83 -4.18 11.60
N ILE A 86 1.79 -5.09 10.64
CA ILE A 86 2.99 -5.82 10.19
C ILE A 86 4.01 -4.86 9.57
N LEU A 87 3.56 -3.93 8.73
CA LEU A 87 4.45 -2.92 8.14
C LEU A 87 5.06 -1.99 9.21
N SER A 88 4.31 -1.62 10.25
CA SER A 88 4.85 -0.81 11.34
C SER A 88 5.92 -1.58 12.13
N GLN A 89 5.70 -2.86 12.39
CA GLN A 89 6.72 -3.72 13.02
C GLN A 89 7.98 -3.84 12.14
N PHE A 90 7.83 -3.89 10.82
CA PHE A 90 8.99 -3.84 9.92
C PHE A 90 9.79 -2.55 10.07
N LEU A 91 9.12 -1.39 10.06
CA LEU A 91 9.77 -0.08 10.20
C LEU A 91 10.45 0.08 11.57
N VAL A 92 9.85 -0.46 12.63
CA VAL A 92 10.44 -0.48 13.98
C VAL A 92 11.70 -1.34 14.02
N GLY A 93 11.68 -2.54 13.43
CA GLY A 93 12.87 -3.37 13.34
C GLY A 93 13.98 -2.74 12.51
N LEU A 94 13.62 -2.06 11.42
CA LEU A 94 14.54 -1.29 10.61
C LEU A 94 15.19 -0.16 11.42
N ALA A 95 14.40 0.57 12.22
CA ALA A 95 14.91 1.60 13.12
C ALA A 95 15.90 1.03 14.15
N LYS A 96 15.60 -0.11 14.78
CA LYS A 96 16.52 -0.81 15.68
C LYS A 96 17.84 -1.16 14.98
N GLY A 97 17.79 -1.62 13.72
CA GLY A 97 19.00 -1.92 12.93
C GLY A 97 19.85 -0.69 12.58
N LEU A 98 19.29 0.52 12.68
CA LEU A 98 19.94 1.80 12.40
C LEU A 98 20.30 2.59 13.67
N GLU A 99 20.01 2.05 14.84
CA GLU A 99 20.22 2.74 16.12
C GLU A 99 21.66 3.20 16.32
N GLY A 100 21.83 4.47 16.74
CA GLY A 100 23.13 5.09 16.97
C GLY A 100 23.95 5.41 15.71
N LYS A 101 23.45 5.08 14.51
CA LYS A 101 24.17 5.29 13.25
C LYS A 101 23.76 6.61 12.61
N ARG A 102 24.75 7.46 12.27
CA ARG A 102 24.55 8.68 11.48
C ARG A 102 24.36 8.44 9.98
N ARG A 103 25.00 7.37 9.49
CA ARG A 103 24.89 6.85 8.12
C ARG A 103 25.26 5.37 8.11
N VAL A 104 24.82 4.66 7.09
CA VAL A 104 25.18 3.25 6.85
C VAL A 104 25.62 3.04 5.41
N GLU A 105 26.51 2.10 5.18
CA GLU A 105 26.84 1.58 3.85
C GLU A 105 25.90 0.42 3.49
N ALA A 106 26.12 -0.22 2.33
CA ALA A 106 25.33 -1.34 1.82
C ALA A 106 25.04 -2.42 2.89
N LEU A 107 26.09 -2.94 3.54
CA LEU A 107 25.94 -3.98 4.56
C LEU A 107 25.12 -3.51 5.77
N GLY A 108 25.36 -2.28 6.23
CA GLY A 108 24.62 -1.73 7.36
C GLY A 108 23.14 -1.49 7.05
N LEU A 109 22.80 -1.13 5.81
CA LEU A 109 21.42 -1.02 5.36
C LEU A 109 20.76 -2.40 5.24
N ALA A 110 21.46 -3.39 4.67
CA ALA A 110 20.95 -4.74 4.54
C ALA A 110 20.69 -5.39 5.91
N GLN A 111 21.58 -5.18 6.89
CA GLN A 111 21.36 -5.58 8.28
C GLN A 111 20.12 -4.95 8.88
N ALA A 112 19.85 -3.67 8.59
CA ALA A 112 18.65 -3.00 9.06
C ALA A 112 17.37 -3.53 8.41
N LEU A 113 17.39 -3.82 7.09
CA LEU A 113 16.28 -4.47 6.41
C LEU A 113 15.98 -5.84 7.01
N PHE A 114 17.02 -6.62 7.30
CA PHE A 114 16.88 -7.93 7.94
C PHE A 114 16.31 -7.82 9.35
N LYS A 115 16.77 -6.84 10.14
CA LYS A 115 16.20 -6.57 11.47
C LYS A 115 14.74 -6.14 11.39
N GLY A 116 14.37 -5.39 10.35
CA GLY A 116 12.99 -5.06 10.01
C GLY A 116 12.13 -6.31 9.79
N ALA A 117 12.57 -7.19 8.89
CA ALA A 117 11.85 -8.42 8.59
C ALA A 117 11.74 -9.36 9.81
N GLU A 118 12.81 -9.49 10.60
CA GLU A 118 12.82 -10.26 11.84
C GLU A 118 11.82 -9.70 12.87
N ASN A 119 11.81 -8.38 13.10
CA ASN A 119 10.88 -7.76 14.03
C ASN A 119 9.42 -7.87 13.56
N ALA A 120 9.17 -7.74 12.25
CA ALA A 120 7.84 -7.96 11.68
C ALA A 120 7.35 -9.39 11.91
N TYR A 121 8.21 -10.38 11.67
CA TYR A 121 7.89 -11.79 11.90
C TYR A 121 7.61 -12.09 13.38
N GLN A 122 8.46 -11.60 14.28
CA GLN A 122 8.32 -11.78 15.73
C GLN A 122 7.16 -10.98 16.34
N GLY A 123 6.75 -9.88 15.69
CA GLY A 123 5.65 -9.04 16.12
C GLY A 123 4.26 -9.61 15.85
N VAL A 124 4.18 -10.74 15.12
CA VAL A 124 2.93 -11.44 14.82
C VAL A 124 2.85 -12.71 15.68
N ARG A 125 1.73 -12.88 16.40
CA ARG A 125 1.53 -14.04 17.30
C ARG A 125 1.56 -15.38 16.57
N GLU A 126 0.94 -15.43 15.40
CA GLU A 126 0.86 -16.61 14.53
C GLU A 126 1.31 -16.19 13.12
N PRO A 127 2.63 -16.21 12.85
CA PRO A 127 3.16 -15.83 11.55
C PRO A 127 2.77 -16.87 10.50
N ILE A 128 2.42 -16.40 9.30
CA ILE A 128 1.91 -17.23 8.22
C ILE A 128 2.85 -17.10 7.02
N GLU A 129 3.40 -18.23 6.58
CA GLU A 129 4.22 -18.30 5.37
C GLU A 129 3.37 -18.08 4.12
N GLY A 130 3.96 -17.53 3.07
CA GLY A 130 3.24 -17.08 1.88
C GLY A 130 2.57 -15.71 2.03
N THR A 131 2.89 -14.96 3.09
CA THR A 131 2.40 -13.58 3.28
C THR A 131 3.53 -12.55 3.11
N ILE A 132 3.22 -11.27 3.34
CA ILE A 132 4.20 -10.17 3.48
C ILE A 132 5.43 -10.55 4.32
N LEU A 133 5.26 -11.41 5.35
CA LEU A 133 6.34 -11.85 6.22
C LEU A 133 7.41 -12.62 5.44
N THR A 134 7.00 -13.59 4.61
CA THR A 134 7.89 -14.39 3.78
C THR A 134 8.59 -13.52 2.73
N VAL A 135 7.83 -12.66 2.05
CA VAL A 135 8.37 -11.74 1.03
C VAL A 135 9.42 -10.81 1.63
N ALA A 136 9.14 -10.20 2.77
CA ALA A 136 10.07 -9.30 3.46
C ALA A 136 11.31 -10.04 3.97
N GLN A 137 11.14 -11.23 4.56
CA GLN A 137 12.25 -12.00 5.11
C GLN A 137 13.21 -12.49 4.01
N GLU A 138 12.70 -13.07 2.94
CA GLU A 138 13.52 -13.57 1.83
C GLU A 138 14.20 -12.43 1.06
N SER A 139 13.50 -11.31 0.85
CA SER A 139 14.09 -10.09 0.29
C SER A 139 15.25 -9.57 1.15
N ALA A 140 15.10 -9.56 2.47
CA ALA A 140 16.11 -9.03 3.37
C ALA A 140 17.31 -9.98 3.51
N LYS A 141 17.09 -11.30 3.49
CA LYS A 141 18.16 -12.30 3.40
C LYS A 141 18.97 -12.10 2.12
N LYS A 142 18.32 -11.89 0.97
CA LYS A 142 19.03 -11.61 -0.29
C LYS A 142 19.82 -10.31 -0.23
N ALA A 143 19.24 -9.25 0.35
CA ALA A 143 19.97 -7.99 0.57
C ALA A 143 21.26 -8.22 1.37
N LEU A 144 21.19 -9.00 2.45
CA LEU A 144 22.36 -9.35 3.28
C LEU A 144 23.40 -10.17 2.54
N GLU A 145 22.97 -11.17 1.78
CA GLU A 145 23.84 -12.00 0.95
C GLU A 145 24.66 -11.13 -0.02
N ILE A 146 23.97 -10.29 -0.80
CA ILE A 146 24.59 -9.44 -1.82
C ILE A 146 25.50 -8.37 -1.19
N ALA A 147 25.08 -7.78 -0.06
CA ALA A 147 25.84 -6.71 0.59
C ALA A 147 27.15 -7.17 1.26
N ARG A 148 27.46 -8.48 1.28
CA ARG A 148 28.78 -8.99 1.70
C ARG A 148 29.88 -8.62 0.71
N GLU A 149 29.53 -8.53 -0.57
CA GLU A 149 30.49 -8.31 -1.65
C GLU A 149 30.19 -7.03 -2.44
N GLU A 150 28.91 -6.63 -2.52
CA GLU A 150 28.47 -5.42 -3.22
C GLU A 150 28.41 -4.21 -2.26
N ARG A 151 28.95 -3.07 -2.72
CA ARG A 151 28.98 -1.81 -1.97
C ARG A 151 27.98 -0.77 -2.49
N ASP A 152 27.44 -0.94 -3.69
CA ASP A 152 26.40 -0.08 -4.23
C ASP A 152 25.04 -0.45 -3.63
N ILE A 153 24.50 0.46 -2.80
CA ILE A 153 23.16 0.32 -2.22
C ILE A 153 22.10 0.11 -3.32
N ALA A 154 22.28 0.73 -4.49
CA ALA A 154 21.34 0.56 -5.59
C ALA A 154 21.24 -0.89 -6.06
N GLN A 155 22.38 -1.60 -6.13
CA GLN A 155 22.42 -3.01 -6.55
C GLN A 155 21.90 -3.94 -5.46
N VAL A 156 22.26 -3.70 -4.20
CA VAL A 156 21.70 -4.46 -3.08
C VAL A 156 20.18 -4.39 -3.05
N LEU A 157 19.62 -3.18 -3.20
CA LEU A 157 18.16 -3.00 -3.23
C LEU A 157 17.52 -3.62 -4.48
N ARG A 158 18.20 -3.60 -5.62
CA ARG A 158 17.72 -4.22 -6.87
C ARG A 158 17.55 -5.72 -6.71
N GLU A 159 18.57 -6.40 -6.18
CA GLU A 159 18.53 -7.85 -5.94
C GLU A 159 17.52 -8.22 -4.85
N ALA A 160 17.41 -7.40 -3.81
CA ALA A 160 16.38 -7.57 -2.78
C ALA A 160 14.97 -7.46 -3.38
N HIS A 161 14.70 -6.44 -4.18
CA HIS A 161 13.43 -6.26 -4.87
C HIS A 161 13.12 -7.40 -5.84
N LYS A 162 14.09 -7.84 -6.64
CA LYS A 162 13.94 -8.99 -7.54
C LYS A 162 13.55 -10.24 -6.75
N LYS A 163 14.24 -10.53 -5.64
CA LYS A 163 13.89 -11.65 -4.76
C LYS A 163 12.49 -11.50 -4.16
N ALA A 164 12.10 -10.29 -3.77
CA ALA A 164 10.75 -10.02 -3.27
C ALA A 164 9.68 -10.36 -4.32
N GLN A 165 9.90 -10.01 -5.60
CA GLN A 165 9.01 -10.37 -6.71
C GLN A 165 8.95 -11.89 -6.93
N GLU A 166 10.09 -12.56 -6.99
CA GLU A 166 10.16 -14.02 -7.16
C GLU A 166 9.42 -14.77 -6.04
N VAL A 167 9.50 -14.28 -4.80
CA VAL A 167 8.83 -14.89 -3.64
C VAL A 167 7.34 -14.57 -3.66
N LEU A 168 6.96 -13.34 -4.03
CA LEU A 168 5.57 -12.93 -4.21
C LEU A 168 4.85 -13.82 -5.22
N GLU A 169 5.48 -14.11 -6.36
CA GLU A 169 4.92 -15.00 -7.39
C GLU A 169 4.65 -16.42 -6.87
N LYS A 170 5.40 -16.86 -5.86
CA LYS A 170 5.27 -18.18 -5.24
C LYS A 170 4.32 -18.21 -4.05
N THR A 171 3.80 -17.06 -3.57
CA THR A 171 2.84 -17.07 -2.45
C THR A 171 1.60 -17.93 -2.69
N PRO A 172 1.05 -18.06 -3.91
CA PRO A 172 -0.05 -18.99 -4.18
C PRO A 172 0.33 -20.46 -3.97
N GLU A 173 1.60 -20.84 -4.16
CA GLU A 173 2.06 -22.20 -3.88
C GLU A 173 2.17 -22.49 -2.37
N MET A 174 2.30 -21.43 -1.56
CA MET A 174 2.47 -21.51 -0.11
C MET A 174 1.13 -21.43 0.65
N LEU A 175 0.15 -20.71 0.09
CA LEU A 175 -1.16 -20.50 0.71
C LEU A 175 -2.30 -20.91 -0.22
N PRO A 176 -3.05 -21.99 0.09
CA PRO A 176 -4.15 -22.48 -0.75
C PRO A 176 -5.20 -21.42 -1.10
N VAL A 177 -5.57 -20.56 -0.15
CA VAL A 177 -6.54 -19.48 -0.37
C VAL A 177 -6.13 -18.49 -1.47
N LEU A 178 -4.82 -18.23 -1.60
CA LEU A 178 -4.28 -17.37 -2.66
C LEU A 178 -4.33 -18.09 -4.01
N LYS A 179 -4.01 -19.39 -4.02
CA LYS A 179 -4.11 -20.25 -5.21
C LYS A 179 -5.52 -20.33 -5.75
N ASP A 180 -6.50 -20.59 -4.88
CA ASP A 180 -7.90 -20.75 -5.25
C ASP A 180 -8.49 -19.45 -5.79
N ALA A 181 -8.05 -18.31 -5.25
CA ALA A 181 -8.40 -16.99 -5.75
C ALA A 181 -7.61 -16.55 -7.00
N GLY A 182 -6.54 -17.28 -7.37
CA GLY A 182 -5.69 -16.94 -8.51
C GLY A 182 -4.91 -15.63 -8.34
N VAL A 183 -4.60 -15.24 -7.11
CA VAL A 183 -3.91 -13.98 -6.77
C VAL A 183 -2.70 -14.22 -5.88
N VAL A 184 -1.76 -13.28 -5.87
CA VAL A 184 -0.63 -13.25 -4.92
C VAL A 184 -1.02 -12.55 -3.62
N ASP A 185 -0.17 -12.65 -2.59
CA ASP A 185 -0.43 -11.99 -1.31
C ASP A 185 -0.47 -10.47 -1.45
N ALA A 186 -1.53 -9.84 -0.93
CA ALA A 186 -1.71 -8.40 -1.01
C ALA A 186 -0.64 -7.64 -0.22
N GLY A 187 -0.32 -8.09 0.99
CA GLY A 187 0.71 -7.43 1.81
C GLY A 187 2.10 -7.54 1.18
N GLY A 188 2.43 -8.71 0.64
CA GLY A 188 3.65 -8.98 -0.13
C GLY A 188 3.76 -8.08 -1.36
N ALA A 189 2.68 -7.93 -2.13
CA ALA A 189 2.64 -6.99 -3.25
C ALA A 189 2.86 -5.54 -2.79
N GLY A 190 2.23 -5.12 -1.69
CA GLY A 190 2.48 -3.83 -1.07
C GLY A 190 3.95 -3.62 -0.69
N PHE A 191 4.61 -4.63 -0.12
CA PHE A 191 6.03 -4.57 0.24
C PHE A 191 6.94 -4.49 -1.00
N VAL A 192 6.63 -5.23 -2.06
CA VAL A 192 7.33 -5.12 -3.36
C VAL A 192 7.25 -3.69 -3.88
N TYR A 193 6.07 -3.06 -3.86
CA TYR A 193 5.92 -1.67 -4.27
C TYR A 193 6.68 -0.69 -3.37
N ILE A 194 6.79 -0.94 -2.07
CA ILE A 194 7.62 -0.11 -1.18
C ILE A 194 9.09 -0.13 -1.64
N LEU A 195 9.65 -1.31 -1.92
CA LEU A 195 11.02 -1.44 -2.43
C LEU A 195 11.17 -0.83 -3.83
N GLU A 196 10.19 -1.05 -4.71
CA GLU A 196 10.18 -0.50 -6.06
C GLU A 196 10.20 1.03 -6.03
N GLY A 197 9.41 1.68 -5.18
CA GLY A 197 9.39 3.14 -5.07
C GLY A 197 10.74 3.72 -4.68
N ALA A 198 11.45 3.09 -3.73
CA ALA A 198 12.80 3.49 -3.35
C ALA A 198 13.81 3.31 -4.52
N LEU A 199 13.71 2.21 -5.26
CA LEU A 199 14.55 1.97 -6.44
C LEU A 199 14.25 2.95 -7.58
N ARG A 200 12.98 3.24 -7.85
CA ARG A 200 12.58 4.20 -8.88
C ARG A 200 13.18 5.58 -8.61
N LEU A 201 13.19 6.02 -7.35
CA LEU A 201 13.91 7.24 -6.95
C LEU A 201 15.41 7.17 -7.26
N ILE A 202 16.07 6.07 -6.89
CA ILE A 202 17.51 5.85 -7.11
C ILE A 202 17.85 5.89 -8.60
N GLU A 203 16.97 5.36 -9.44
CA GLU A 203 17.13 5.24 -10.89
C GLU A 203 16.62 6.44 -11.67
N GLY A 204 16.01 7.43 -11.01
CA GLY A 204 15.38 8.56 -11.67
C GLY A 204 14.14 8.19 -12.50
N LYS A 205 13.48 7.06 -12.20
CA LYS A 205 12.25 6.64 -12.85
C LYS A 205 11.04 7.41 -12.30
N PRO A 206 10.01 7.68 -13.11
CA PRO A 206 8.78 8.34 -12.64
C PRO A 206 8.08 7.54 -11.55
N LEU A 207 7.58 8.20 -10.50
CA LEU A 207 6.84 7.56 -9.40
C LEU A 207 5.31 7.54 -9.63
N GLU A 208 4.84 7.73 -10.87
CA GLU A 208 3.42 7.94 -11.26
C GLU A 208 2.62 8.77 -10.25
N GLU A 209 2.36 10.04 -10.60
CA GLU A 209 1.42 10.85 -9.83
C GLU A 209 0.03 10.21 -9.86
N VAL A 210 -0.35 9.53 -8.78
CA VAL A 210 -1.75 9.19 -8.55
C VAL A 210 -2.49 10.51 -8.51
N SER A 211 -3.40 10.70 -9.43
CA SER A 211 -4.26 11.87 -9.32
C SER A 211 -4.99 11.77 -7.97
N LYS A 212 -5.07 12.87 -7.21
CA LYS A 212 -5.89 12.95 -5.98
C LYS A 212 -7.34 12.47 -6.19
N ILE A 213 -7.72 12.41 -7.46
CA ILE A 213 -9.01 12.07 -8.02
C ILE A 213 -9.18 10.55 -8.05
N GLU A 214 -8.20 9.80 -8.54
CA GLU A 214 -8.20 8.34 -8.47
C GLU A 214 -8.27 7.86 -7.01
N VAL A 215 -7.51 8.47 -6.10
CA VAL A 215 -7.57 8.16 -4.66
C VAL A 215 -8.95 8.48 -4.06
N THR A 216 -9.59 9.57 -4.49
CA THR A 216 -10.95 9.94 -4.01
C THR A 216 -12.01 8.99 -4.56
N VAL A 217 -11.87 8.57 -5.82
CA VAL A 217 -12.77 7.60 -6.48
C VAL A 217 -12.61 6.22 -5.83
N ALA A 218 -11.38 5.74 -5.65
CA ALA A 218 -11.03 4.52 -4.94
C ALA A 218 -11.66 4.43 -3.54
N LYS A 219 -11.49 5.47 -2.72
CA LYS A 219 -12.11 5.56 -1.38
C LYS A 219 -13.63 5.48 -1.43
N THR A 220 -14.23 6.05 -2.47
CA THR A 220 -15.68 6.01 -2.65
C THR A 220 -16.12 4.60 -3.04
N VAL A 221 -15.43 3.96 -3.99
CA VAL A 221 -15.69 2.58 -4.43
C VAL A 221 -15.51 1.56 -3.30
N ASN A 222 -14.49 1.70 -2.47
CA ASN A 222 -14.27 0.78 -1.35
C ASN A 222 -15.33 0.95 -0.25
N ALA A 223 -15.75 2.18 0.05
CA ALA A 223 -16.89 2.41 0.94
C ALA A 223 -18.17 1.73 0.42
N TRP A 224 -18.39 1.75 -0.91
CA TRP A 224 -19.49 1.04 -1.55
C TRP A 224 -19.37 -0.49 -1.47
N ARG A 225 -18.15 -1.03 -1.63
CA ARG A 225 -17.89 -2.47 -1.46
C ARG A 225 -18.16 -2.94 -0.03
N SER A 226 -17.77 -2.18 0.98
CA SER A 226 -18.05 -2.55 2.38
C SER A 226 -19.55 -2.61 2.69
N ILE A 227 -20.34 -1.66 2.15
CA ILE A 227 -21.81 -1.68 2.27
C ILE A 227 -22.39 -2.93 1.59
N LEU A 228 -21.85 -3.31 0.43
CA LEU A 228 -22.26 -4.49 -0.32
C LEU A 228 -21.98 -5.81 0.43
N VAL A 229 -20.83 -5.89 1.09
CA VAL A 229 -20.47 -7.04 1.94
C VAL A 229 -21.44 -7.14 3.11
N GLY A 230 -21.77 -6.03 3.79
CA GLY A 230 -22.74 -6.01 4.88
C GLY A 230 -24.17 -6.42 4.46
N ILE A 231 -24.58 -6.10 3.22
CA ILE A 231 -25.86 -6.58 2.66
C ILE A 231 -25.81 -8.10 2.41
N ARG A 232 -24.72 -8.60 1.82
CA ARG A 232 -24.57 -10.04 1.53
C ARG A 232 -24.41 -10.89 2.79
N GLY A 233 -23.83 -10.34 3.85
CA GLY A 233 -23.69 -10.98 5.16
C GLY A 233 -24.94 -10.91 6.05
N GLY A 234 -26.02 -10.24 5.60
CA GLY A 234 -27.28 -10.15 6.35
C GLY A 234 -27.26 -9.17 7.54
N GLU A 235 -26.22 -8.34 7.66
CA GLU A 235 -26.10 -7.28 8.66
C GLU A 235 -26.94 -6.04 8.28
N LEU A 236 -27.05 -5.74 6.99
CA LEU A 236 -27.90 -4.67 6.45
C LEU A 236 -29.17 -5.27 5.83
N ARG A 237 -30.30 -5.18 6.54
CA ARG A 237 -31.59 -5.78 6.13
C ARG A 237 -32.62 -4.78 5.61
N ASP A 238 -32.44 -3.48 5.86
CA ASP A 238 -33.37 -2.44 5.42
C ASP A 238 -32.85 -1.70 4.17
N ILE A 239 -33.62 -1.77 3.08
CA ILE A 239 -33.36 -1.07 1.82
C ILE A 239 -33.28 0.45 2.03
N LYS A 240 -34.07 1.04 2.94
CA LYS A 240 -34.03 2.49 3.20
C LYS A 240 -32.73 2.92 3.88
N GLU A 241 -32.19 2.08 4.74
CA GLU A 241 -30.91 2.31 5.40
C GLU A 241 -29.76 2.26 4.38
N VAL A 242 -29.77 1.26 3.50
CA VAL A 242 -28.83 1.14 2.37
C VAL A 242 -28.90 2.38 1.46
N GLU A 243 -30.10 2.83 1.07
CA GLU A 243 -30.30 4.02 0.24
C GLU A 243 -29.80 5.32 0.92
N THR A 244 -29.92 5.40 2.24
CA THR A 244 -29.44 6.54 3.03
C THR A 244 -27.92 6.59 3.10
N ILE A 245 -27.26 5.46 3.39
CA ILE A 245 -25.79 5.36 3.45
C ILE A 245 -25.18 5.62 2.08
N ALA A 246 -25.76 5.03 1.03
CA ALA A 246 -25.46 5.29 -0.37
C ALA A 246 -25.46 6.78 -0.72
N SER A 247 -26.56 7.46 -0.39
CA SER A 247 -26.76 8.89 -0.70
C SER A 247 -25.75 9.78 0.01
N LYS A 248 -25.50 9.54 1.31
CA LYS A 248 -24.48 10.25 2.09
C LYS A 248 -23.07 10.05 1.51
N THR A 249 -22.75 8.84 1.08
CA THR A 249 -21.44 8.49 0.51
C THR A 249 -21.20 9.19 -0.84
N ILE A 250 -22.20 9.19 -1.73
CA ILE A 250 -22.16 9.95 -2.99
C ILE A 250 -22.01 11.45 -2.73
N GLN A 251 -22.75 11.99 -1.75
CA GLN A 251 -22.71 13.42 -1.45
C GLN A 251 -21.35 13.85 -0.89
N ALA A 252 -20.75 13.02 -0.02
CA ALA A 252 -19.39 13.23 0.48
C ALA A 252 -18.34 13.16 -0.65
N ALA A 253 -18.49 12.21 -1.58
CA ALA A 253 -17.61 12.10 -2.76
C ALA A 253 -17.73 13.32 -3.67
N LYS A 254 -18.96 13.77 -3.96
CA LYS A 254 -19.23 15.00 -4.75
C LYS A 254 -18.57 16.22 -4.12
N LYS A 255 -18.72 16.42 -2.80
CA LYS A 255 -18.12 17.53 -2.06
C LYS A 255 -16.58 17.51 -2.12
N ARG A 256 -15.97 16.33 -2.02
CA ARG A 256 -14.50 16.19 -2.13
C ARG A 256 -14.01 16.48 -3.54
N LEU A 257 -14.72 16.02 -4.57
CA LEU A 257 -14.37 16.24 -5.97
C LEU A 257 -14.54 17.70 -6.40
N SER A 258 -15.57 18.41 -5.89
CA SER A 258 -15.79 19.83 -6.20
C SER A 258 -14.72 20.77 -5.66
N CYS A 259 -13.93 20.33 -4.67
CA CYS A 259 -12.86 21.12 -4.08
C CYS A 259 -11.50 20.94 -4.78
N LEU A 260 -11.43 20.12 -5.85
CA LEU A 260 -10.19 19.86 -6.57
C LEU A 260 -10.02 20.83 -7.76
N PRO A 261 -8.81 21.38 -7.97
CA PRO A 261 -8.57 22.29 -9.09
C PRO A 261 -8.83 21.61 -10.44
N LEU A 262 -9.43 22.36 -11.38
CA LEU A 262 -9.67 21.95 -12.76
C LEU A 262 -8.33 21.69 -13.49
N GLN A 263 -7.85 20.46 -13.50
CA GLN A 263 -6.76 20.05 -14.39
C GLN A 263 -7.32 19.23 -15.57
N LYS A 264 -6.87 19.58 -16.78
CA LYS A 264 -7.16 18.82 -18.00
C LYS A 264 -6.44 17.47 -17.91
N PHE A 265 -7.20 16.37 -17.96
CA PHE A 265 -6.67 15.02 -17.89
C PHE A 265 -6.11 14.53 -19.24
N LYS A 266 -5.04 13.73 -19.17
CA LYS A 266 -4.68 12.72 -20.18
C LYS A 266 -4.80 11.35 -19.52
N SER A 267 -5.65 10.46 -20.06
CA SER A 267 -5.78 9.10 -19.54
C SER A 267 -4.57 8.23 -19.96
N ALA A 268 -4.08 7.41 -19.04
CA ALA A 268 -2.96 6.49 -19.26
C ALA A 268 -3.36 5.18 -19.97
N THR A 269 -4.62 4.99 -20.35
CA THR A 269 -5.06 3.83 -21.11
C THR A 269 -5.18 4.18 -22.59
N GLY A 270 -4.22 3.69 -23.39
CA GLY A 270 -4.25 3.79 -24.83
C GLY A 270 -5.46 3.06 -25.40
N THR A 271 -6.53 3.81 -25.73
CA THR A 271 -7.35 3.64 -26.95
C THR A 271 -8.55 4.59 -27.06
N ARG A 272 -8.89 5.44 -26.08
CA ARG A 272 -9.85 6.55 -26.31
C ARG A 272 -9.50 7.81 -25.53
N ARG A 273 -9.25 8.91 -26.26
CA ARG A 273 -9.18 10.28 -25.69
C ARG A 273 -10.56 10.63 -25.12
N VAL A 274 -10.72 10.60 -23.80
CA VAL A 274 -11.84 11.30 -23.15
C VAL A 274 -11.33 12.65 -22.68
N VAL A 275 -11.45 13.65 -23.55
CA VAL A 275 -11.38 15.06 -23.13
C VAL A 275 -12.78 15.41 -22.60
N GLY A 276 -12.94 15.52 -21.28
CA GLY A 276 -14.24 15.79 -20.66
C GLY A 276 -14.12 16.60 -19.38
N THR A 277 -15.12 17.47 -19.16
CA THR A 277 -15.32 18.21 -17.89
C THR A 277 -15.64 17.25 -16.74
N TRP A 278 -15.47 17.70 -15.49
CA TRP A 278 -15.81 16.93 -14.28
C TRP A 278 -17.18 16.26 -14.32
N GLU A 279 -18.15 16.90 -14.96
CA GLU A 279 -19.52 16.42 -15.14
C GLU A 279 -19.59 15.13 -15.95
N LYS A 280 -18.68 14.91 -16.91
CA LYS A 280 -18.62 13.66 -17.68
C LYS A 280 -18.04 12.51 -16.87
N VAL A 281 -16.99 12.76 -16.08
CA VAL A 281 -16.39 11.74 -15.19
C VAL A 281 -17.37 11.38 -14.06
N LEU A 282 -17.97 12.39 -13.42
CA LEU A 282 -19.05 12.21 -12.46
C LEU A 282 -20.23 11.50 -13.10
N GLY A 283 -20.59 11.82 -14.35
CA GLY A 283 -21.66 11.15 -15.09
C GLY A 283 -21.37 9.68 -15.39
N ILE A 284 -20.11 9.32 -15.67
CA ILE A 284 -19.69 7.93 -15.90
C ILE A 284 -19.67 7.15 -14.59
N ILE A 285 -19.09 7.71 -13.52
CA ILE A 285 -19.10 7.11 -12.18
C ILE A 285 -20.54 6.95 -11.72
N GLN A 286 -21.36 8.00 -11.80
CA GLN A 286 -22.76 7.96 -11.42
C GLN A 286 -23.56 6.97 -12.26
N LYS A 287 -23.32 6.83 -13.57
CA LYS A 287 -23.97 5.79 -14.40
C LYS A 287 -23.52 4.38 -14.00
N ARG A 288 -22.23 4.17 -13.73
CA ARG A 288 -21.67 2.86 -13.34
C ARG A 288 -22.16 2.46 -11.95
N GLU A 289 -22.15 3.38 -10.99
CA GLU A 289 -22.68 3.17 -9.65
C GLU A 289 -24.20 3.02 -9.64
N LEU A 290 -24.97 3.80 -10.42
CA LEU A 290 -26.42 3.59 -10.56
C LEU A 290 -26.75 2.24 -11.22
N SER A 291 -25.90 1.77 -12.14
CA SER A 291 -26.01 0.42 -12.73
C SER A 291 -25.73 -0.65 -11.67
N ASN A 292 -24.70 -0.47 -10.84
CA ASN A 292 -24.40 -1.35 -9.71
C ASN A 292 -25.54 -1.35 -8.69
N ILE A 293 -26.07 -0.19 -8.30
CA ILE A 293 -27.23 -0.04 -7.40
C ILE A 293 -28.48 -0.71 -7.98
N LYS A 294 -28.74 -0.60 -9.28
CA LYS A 294 -29.83 -1.34 -9.94
C LYS A 294 -29.60 -2.86 -9.91
N ALA A 295 -28.38 -3.31 -10.13
CA ALA A 295 -28.03 -4.73 -10.01
C ALA A 295 -28.20 -5.23 -8.57
N ILE A 296 -27.78 -4.45 -7.58
CA ILE A 296 -27.94 -4.72 -6.15
C ILE A 296 -29.41 -4.73 -5.74
N ARG A 297 -30.22 -3.79 -6.25
CA ARG A 297 -31.68 -3.75 -6.03
C ARG A 297 -32.35 -4.99 -6.60
N ASN A 298 -31.90 -5.46 -7.76
CA ASN A 298 -32.41 -6.69 -8.37
C ASN A 298 -31.97 -7.93 -7.58
N THR A 299 -30.74 -7.97 -7.07
CA THR A 299 -30.25 -9.06 -6.22
C THR A 299 -30.93 -9.07 -4.85
N ALA A 300 -31.13 -7.93 -4.21
CA ALA A 300 -31.84 -7.79 -2.94
C ALA A 300 -33.32 -8.15 -3.08
N ARG A 301 -33.99 -7.76 -4.18
CA ARG A 301 -35.36 -8.20 -4.48
C ARG A 301 -35.47 -9.71 -4.68
N LYS A 302 -34.46 -10.34 -5.28
CA LYS A 302 -34.39 -11.80 -5.45
C LYS A 302 -34.05 -12.55 -4.15
N ALA A 303 -33.42 -11.90 -3.18
CA ALA A 303 -33.09 -12.49 -1.89
C ALA A 303 -34.23 -12.35 -0.85
N VAL A 304 -35.19 -11.45 -1.11
CA VAL A 304 -36.35 -11.15 -0.24
C VAL A 304 -37.64 -11.81 -0.76
N ALA A 305 -37.67 -12.27 -2.02
CA ALA A 305 -38.75 -13.06 -2.62
C ALA A 305 -38.46 -14.56 -2.49
#